data_AF-A0A0B2SRW2-F1
#
_entry.id   AF-A0A0B2SRW2-F1
#
_cell.length_a   1.000
_cell.length_b   1.000
_cell.length_c   1.000
_cell.angle_alpha   90.00
_cell.angle_beta   90.00
_cell.angle_gamma   90.00
#
_symmetry.space_group_name_H-M   'P 1'
#
loop_
_entity.id
_entity.type
_entity.pdbx_description
1 polymer ?
#
loop_
_entity_poly.entity_id
_entity_poly.type
_entity_poly.pdbx_seq_one_letter_code
_entity_poly.pdbx_strand_id
1 'polypeptide(L)'
;NTLRWLMMDDTWVENPDLIKAEILQHFQSRFNEPHLNRPNLDGVYFNALSPTQREMMVQPFNEKEIRCAVWNCGSDKSLGPDGFNFRFIKHFWKELK
;
A
#
# COMPACT_ATOMS: atom_id res chain seq x y z
N ASN A 1 -9.70 -21.99 -0.43
CA ASN A 1 -8.47 -22.38 -1.14
C ASN A 1 -7.95 -23.67 -0.54
N THR A 2 -8.07 -24.78 -1.26
CA THR A 2 -7.55 -26.09 -0.84
C THR A 2 -6.67 -26.61 -1.97
N LEU A 3 -5.38 -26.75 -1.71
CA LEU A 3 -4.45 -27.42 -2.62
C LEU A 3 -4.72 -28.93 -2.53
N ARG A 4 -5.11 -29.53 -3.65
CA ARG A 4 -5.51 -30.95 -3.72
C ARG A 4 -4.34 -31.89 -4.00
N TRP A 5 -3.31 -31.38 -4.65
CA TRP A 5 -2.12 -32.11 -5.04
C TRP A 5 -0.92 -31.16 -5.04
N LEU A 6 0.26 -31.70 -4.74
CA LEU A 6 1.53 -30.98 -4.76
C LEU A 6 2.60 -31.88 -5.40
N MET A 7 3.48 -31.29 -6.22
CA MET A 7 4.63 -31.97 -6.79
C MET A 7 5.79 -31.92 -5.80
N MET A 8 6.26 -33.09 -5.35
CA MET A 8 7.38 -33.24 -4.41
C MET A 8 8.28 -34.36 -4.91
N ASP A 9 9.59 -34.09 -5.08
CA ASP A 9 10.59 -35.06 -5.56
C ASP A 9 10.11 -35.86 -6.79
N ASP A 10 9.69 -35.13 -7.83
CA ASP A 10 9.15 -35.67 -9.09
C ASP A 10 7.91 -36.58 -8.97
N THR A 11 7.23 -36.54 -7.83
CA THR A 11 6.01 -37.31 -7.56
C THR A 11 4.83 -36.40 -7.20
N TRP A 12 3.64 -36.68 -7.76
CA TRP A 12 2.40 -36.04 -7.32
C TRP A 12 1.93 -36.65 -6.00
N VAL A 13 1.76 -35.80 -4.99
CA VAL A 13 1.25 -36.20 -3.68
C VAL A 13 -0.09 -35.54 -3.41
N GLU A 14 -1.06 -36.34 -3.00
CA GLU A 14 -2.44 -35.91 -2.72
C GLU A 14 -2.80 -35.95 -1.23
N ASN A 15 -1.95 -36.57 -0.40
CA ASN A 15 -2.19 -36.67 1.04
C ASN A 15 -2.17 -35.26 1.66
N PRO A 16 -3.30 -34.76 2.21
CA PRO A 16 -3.39 -33.40 2.71
C PRO A 16 -2.42 -33.09 3.85
N ASP A 17 -2.06 -34.09 4.67
CA ASP A 17 -1.15 -33.88 5.80
C ASP A 17 0.30 -33.75 5.33
N LEU A 18 0.70 -34.53 4.31
CA LEU A 18 2.01 -34.38 3.66
C LEU A 18 2.12 -33.05 2.93
N ILE A 19 1.08 -32.65 2.20
CA ILE A 19 1.03 -31.35 1.50
C ILE A 19 1.18 -30.19 2.50
N LYS A 20 0.46 -30.24 3.63
CA LYS A 20 0.57 -29.21 4.67
C LYS A 20 1.97 -29.17 5.29
N ALA A 21 2.55 -30.33 5.57
CA ALA A 21 3.88 -30.44 6.16
C ALA A 21 4.94 -29.84 5.23
N GLU A 22 4.90 -30.17 3.94
CA GLU A 22 5.83 -29.62 2.94
C GLU A 22 5.66 -28.11 2.79
N ILE A 23 4.43 -27.61 2.67
CA ILE A 23 4.18 -26.17 2.57
C ILE A 23 4.71 -25.45 3.81
N LEU A 24 4.47 -26.00 4.99
CA LEU A 24 4.99 -25.45 6.24
C LEU A 24 6.51 -25.42 6.24
N GLN A 25 7.16 -26.53 5.93
CA GLN A 25 8.62 -26.65 5.88
C GLN A 25 9.23 -25.69 4.84
N HIS A 26 8.64 -25.62 3.64
CA HIS A 26 9.06 -24.72 2.58
C HIS A 26 9.07 -23.28 3.06
N PHE A 27 7.95 -22.79 3.61
CA PHE A 27 7.87 -21.41 4.06
C PHE A 27 8.67 -21.16 5.33
N GLN A 28 8.77 -22.13 6.25
CA GLN A 28 9.66 -22.04 7.40
C GLN A 28 11.10 -21.84 6.95
N SER A 29 11.59 -22.65 6.02
CA SER A 29 12.95 -22.51 5.48
C SER A 29 13.16 -21.17 4.77
N ARG A 30 12.20 -20.75 3.95
CA ARG A 30 12.30 -19.53 3.13
C ARG A 30 12.21 -18.24 3.95
N PHE A 31 11.42 -18.23 5.01
CA PHE A 31 11.26 -17.09 5.90
C PHE A 31 12.04 -17.22 7.22
N ASN A 32 12.88 -18.25 7.34
CA ASN A 32 13.81 -18.34 8.45
C ASN A 32 14.81 -17.19 8.35
N GLU A 33 14.97 -16.42 9.43
CA GLU A 33 16.01 -15.39 9.53
C GLU A 33 17.26 -16.03 10.17
N PRO A 34 18.31 -16.37 9.39
CA PRO A 34 19.51 -17.00 9.95
C PRO A 34 20.38 -16.01 10.74
N HIS A 35 20.19 -14.70 10.54
CA HIS A 35 21.00 -13.67 11.16
C HIS A 35 20.40 -13.23 12.49
N LEU A 36 20.95 -13.76 13.59
CA LEU A 36 20.56 -13.37 14.95
C LEU A 36 20.89 -11.90 15.27
N ASN A 37 21.92 -11.34 14.62
CA ASN A 37 22.36 -9.95 14.77
C ASN A 37 21.93 -9.12 13.56
N ARG A 38 20.62 -8.98 13.36
CA ARG A 38 20.09 -8.08 12.33
C ARG A 38 20.46 -6.64 12.70
N PRO A 39 21.07 -5.86 11.79
CA PRO A 39 21.31 -4.45 12.05
C PRO A 39 19.96 -3.77 12.34
N ASN A 40 19.89 -3.10 13.47
CA ASN A 40 18.72 -2.31 13.84
C ASN A 40 19.01 -0.83 13.59
N LEU A 41 17.99 -0.01 13.79
CA LEU A 41 18.08 1.44 13.62
C LEU A 41 18.31 2.13 14.97
N ASP A 42 18.75 1.40 16.00
CA ASP A 42 19.00 1.98 17.31
C ASP A 42 20.15 2.99 17.21
N GLY A 43 19.95 4.16 17.82
CA GLY A 43 20.88 5.28 17.72
C GLY A 43 20.81 6.06 16.39
N VAL A 44 19.96 5.64 15.42
CA VAL A 44 19.66 6.45 14.23
C VAL A 44 18.60 7.48 14.58
N TYR A 45 18.97 8.76 14.47
CA TYR A 45 18.02 9.86 14.63
C TYR A 45 17.23 10.08 13.34
N PHE A 46 15.94 9.77 13.38
CA PHE A 46 15.02 10.14 12.31
C PHE A 46 14.45 11.53 12.56
N ASN A 47 14.31 12.32 11.50
CA ASN A 47 13.58 13.57 11.57
C ASN A 47 12.12 13.26 11.92
N ALA A 48 11.71 13.65 13.12
CA ALA A 48 10.33 13.56 13.55
C ALA A 48 9.60 14.86 13.22
N LEU A 49 8.33 14.73 12.91
CA LEU A 49 7.45 15.89 12.77
C LEU A 49 7.32 16.60 14.11
N SER A 50 7.39 17.92 14.08
CA SER A 50 7.06 18.74 15.26
C SER A 50 5.60 18.51 15.67
N PRO A 51 5.24 18.80 16.94
CA PRO A 51 3.84 18.68 17.38
C PRO A 51 2.87 19.40 16.44
N THR A 52 3.20 20.63 16.04
CA THR A 52 2.41 21.42 15.08
C THR A 52 2.30 20.75 13.71
N GLN A 53 3.39 20.17 13.18
CA GLN A 53 3.33 19.45 11.91
C GLN A 53 2.42 18.22 11.99
N ARG A 54 2.43 17.49 13.11
CA ARG A 54 1.53 16.34 13.32
C ARG A 54 0.07 16.78 13.36
N GLU A 55 -0.22 17.87 14.06
CA GLU A 55 -1.57 18.46 14.11
C GLU A 55 -2.03 18.89 12.72
N MET A 56 -1.15 19.54 11.95
CA MET A 56 -1.45 19.94 10.56
C MET A 56 -1.70 18.77 9.61
N MET A 57 -1.18 17.57 9.91
CA MET A 57 -1.41 16.39 9.07
C MET A 57 -2.78 15.74 9.29
N VAL A 58 -3.40 15.96 10.46
CA VAL A 58 -4.71 15.36 10.80
C VAL A 58 -5.86 16.36 10.71
N GLN A 59 -5.56 17.63 10.47
CA GLN A 59 -6.58 18.66 10.28
C GLN A 59 -7.34 18.43 8.95
N PRO A 60 -8.63 18.77 8.89
CA PRO A 60 -9.36 18.79 7.63
C PRO A 60 -8.74 19.77 6.62
N PHE A 61 -8.76 19.40 5.34
CA PHE A 61 -8.35 20.32 4.28
C PHE A 61 -9.28 21.54 4.22
N ASN A 62 -8.71 22.72 4.04
CA ASN A 62 -9.50 23.93 3.82
C ASN A 62 -9.84 24.11 2.32
N GLU A 63 -10.90 24.87 2.01
CA GLU A 63 -11.33 25.11 0.63
C GLU A 63 -10.19 25.68 -0.23
N LYS A 64 -9.34 26.54 0.34
CA LYS A 64 -8.22 27.17 -0.38
C LYS A 64 -7.17 26.15 -0.79
N GLU A 65 -6.83 25.20 0.07
CA GLU A 65 -5.92 24.09 -0.23
C GLU A 65 -6.47 23.22 -1.35
N ILE A 66 -7.73 22.79 -1.23
CA ILE A 66 -8.40 21.95 -2.23
C ILE A 66 -8.43 22.69 -3.57
N ARG A 67 -8.84 23.97 -3.56
CA ARG A 67 -8.88 24.80 -4.76
C ARG A 67 -7.49 24.96 -5.39
N CYS A 68 -6.46 25.21 -4.59
CA CYS A 68 -5.09 25.32 -5.08
C CYS A 68 -4.65 24.01 -5.77
N ALA A 69 -4.88 22.86 -5.14
CA ALA A 69 -4.58 21.56 -5.71
C ALA A 69 -5.29 21.32 -7.05
N VAL A 70 -6.60 21.60 -7.11
CA VAL A 70 -7.41 21.46 -8.34
C VAL A 70 -6.90 22.38 -9.46
N TRP A 71 -6.54 23.64 -9.15
CA TRP A 71 -6.06 24.58 -10.17
C TRP A 71 -4.66 24.28 -10.68
N ASN A 72 -3.80 23.71 -9.83
CA ASN A 72 -2.45 23.28 -10.21
C ASN A 72 -2.47 22.05 -11.15
N CYS A 73 -3.55 21.28 -11.18
CA CYS A 73 -3.72 20.21 -12.15
C CYS A 73 -4.06 20.74 -13.55
N GLY A 74 -3.51 20.13 -14.61
CA GLY A 74 -3.87 20.47 -15.99
C GLY A 74 -5.34 20.19 -16.29
N SER A 75 -6.01 21.08 -17.03
CA SER A 75 -7.43 20.90 -17.40
C SER A 75 -7.64 19.82 -18.48
N ASP A 76 -6.57 19.38 -19.12
CA ASP A 76 -6.50 18.38 -20.18
C ASP A 76 -6.05 17.00 -19.68
N LYS A 77 -5.94 16.82 -18.36
CA LYS A 77 -5.68 15.51 -17.74
C LYS A 77 -6.75 14.50 -18.15
N SER A 78 -6.35 13.22 -18.13
CA SER A 78 -7.22 12.07 -18.42
C SER A 78 -8.50 12.10 -17.58
N LEU A 79 -9.56 11.52 -18.13
CA LEU A 79 -10.83 11.33 -17.42
C LEU A 79 -10.63 10.35 -16.25
N GLY A 80 -11.36 10.58 -15.16
CA GLY A 80 -11.50 9.62 -14.08
C GLY A 80 -12.41 8.45 -14.45
N PRO A 81 -12.56 7.44 -13.58
CA PRO A 81 -13.55 6.38 -13.75
C PRO A 81 -15.00 6.88 -13.82
N ASP A 82 -15.25 8.10 -13.35
CA ASP A 82 -16.51 8.85 -13.43
C ASP A 82 -16.74 9.55 -14.78
N GLY A 83 -15.73 9.54 -15.68
CA GLY A 83 -15.80 10.20 -16.98
C GLY A 83 -15.51 11.71 -16.95
N PHE A 84 -15.09 12.29 -15.83
CA PHE A 84 -14.79 13.71 -15.71
C PHE A 84 -13.29 13.98 -15.59
N ASN A 85 -12.85 15.16 -16.04
CA ASN A 85 -11.49 15.65 -15.79
C ASN A 85 -11.51 16.97 -15.01
N PHE A 86 -10.33 17.50 -14.73
CA PHE A 86 -10.17 18.76 -13.99
C PHE A 86 -10.81 19.97 -14.69
N ARG A 87 -11.06 19.95 -16.01
CA ARG A 87 -11.80 21.04 -16.68
C ARG A 87 -13.23 21.11 -16.15
N PHE A 88 -13.90 19.96 -16.03
CA PHE A 88 -15.24 19.88 -15.47
C PHE A 88 -15.26 20.38 -14.03
N ILE A 89 -14.36 19.86 -13.18
CA ILE A 89 -14.29 20.23 -11.76
C ILE A 89 -14.05 21.72 -11.57
N LYS A 90 -13.14 22.32 -12.35
CA LYS A 90 -12.86 23.77 -12.30
C LYS A 90 -14.06 24.60 -12.76
N HIS A 91 -14.76 24.13 -13.80
CA HIS A 91 -15.92 24.84 -14.36
C HIS A 91 -17.09 24.87 -13.38
N PHE A 92 -17.39 23.74 -12.74
CA PHE A 92 -18.50 23.57 -11.80
C PHE A 92 -18.08 23.69 -10.32
N TRP A 93 -16.98 24.40 -10.04
CA TRP A 93 -16.44 24.49 -8.68
C TRP A 93 -17.44 25.09 -7.69
N LYS A 94 -18.27 26.05 -8.12
CA LYS A 94 -19.22 26.74 -7.23
C LYS A 94 -20.38 25.84 -6.79
N GLU A 95 -20.71 24.86 -7.60
CA GLU A 95 -21.78 23.89 -7.43
C GLU A 95 -21.30 22.64 -6.69
N LEU A 96 -20.01 22.29 -6.84
CA LEU A 96 -19.40 21.09 -6.24
C LEU A 96 -18.79 21.32 -4.85
N LYS A 97 -18.41 22.57 -4.50
CA LYS A 97 -17.69 22.89 -3.26
C LYS A 97 -18.58 23.00 -2.02
#